data_AF-A0A1V5F8A7-F1
#
_entry.id   AF-A0A1V5F8A7-F1
#
_cell.length_a   1.000
_cell.length_b   1.000
_cell.length_c   1.000
_cell.angle_alpha   90.00
_cell.angle_beta   90.00
_cell.angle_gamma   90.00
#
_symmetry.space_group_name_H-M   'P 1'
#
loop_
_entity.id
_entity.type
_entity.pdbx_description
1 polymer ?
#
loop_
_entity_poly.entity_id
_entity_poly.type
_entity_poly.pdbx_seq_one_letter_code
_entity_poly.pdbx_strand_id
1 'polypeptide(L)'
;MPLAFSGAYHLWIGNLYASSNWQPSAPWTGILYGGVPHPNLAPQAESLGEGDVRLAWTPDPYGVWHYQILVFRGGTGYIEPPDGPSAGFGFGLWTFIDYGAAAHAPAKASFADGWARFRLETPGEYWLAIRAVGWLPPYPATDFEQTHIALP
;
A
#
# COMPACT_ATOMS: atom_id res chain seq x y z
N MET A 1 21.80 4.58 -15.04
CA MET A 1 22.07 4.84 -13.61
C MET A 1 21.09 3.99 -12.82
N PRO A 2 21.53 3.00 -12.01
CA PRO A 2 20.62 2.32 -11.11
C PRO A 2 20.25 3.32 -10.01
N LEU A 3 19.00 3.75 -10.00
CA LEU A 3 18.50 4.64 -8.96
C LEU A 3 18.23 3.79 -7.72
N ALA A 4 18.78 4.23 -6.57
CA ALA A 4 18.78 3.44 -5.35
C ALA A 4 17.40 3.32 -4.69
N PHE A 5 16.45 4.19 -5.06
CA PHE A 5 15.13 4.29 -4.43
C PHE A 5 14.04 4.54 -5.49
N SER A 6 12.79 4.28 -5.13
CA SER A 6 11.61 4.74 -5.86
C SER A 6 11.37 6.22 -5.61
N GLY A 7 10.87 6.96 -6.60
CA GLY A 7 10.51 8.37 -6.38
C GLY A 7 10.28 9.17 -7.65
N ALA A 8 9.92 10.44 -7.45
CA ALA A 8 9.91 11.43 -8.52
C ALA A 8 11.35 11.81 -8.87
N TYR A 9 11.77 11.55 -10.11
CA TYR A 9 13.10 11.89 -10.59
C TYR A 9 13.04 12.96 -11.68
N HIS A 10 13.94 13.92 -11.58
CA HIS A 10 14.32 14.75 -12.73
C HIS A 10 15.62 14.17 -13.28
N LEU A 11 15.59 13.72 -14.53
CA LEU A 11 16.78 13.21 -15.21
C LEU A 11 17.17 14.16 -16.32
N TRP A 12 18.45 14.52 -16.33
CA TRP A 12 19.12 15.15 -17.45
C TRP A 12 20.23 14.22 -17.93
N ILE A 13 20.25 13.92 -19.22
CA ILE A 13 21.36 13.20 -19.84
C ILE A 13 22.19 14.26 -20.56
N GLY A 14 23.46 14.40 -20.21
CA GLY A 14 24.37 15.22 -21.00
C GLY A 14 25.16 14.32 -21.95
N ASN A 15 25.37 14.79 -23.18
CA ASN A 15 26.28 14.13 -24.11
C ASN A 15 27.62 14.87 -24.08
N LEU A 16 28.70 14.12 -23.84
CA LEU A 16 30.06 14.56 -24.10
C LEU A 16 30.40 14.25 -25.55
N TYR A 17 30.56 15.28 -26.35
CA TYR A 17 30.96 15.12 -27.75
C TYR A 17 32.48 14.94 -27.85
N ALA A 18 32.95 14.38 -28.97
CA ALA A 18 34.39 14.19 -29.24
C ALA A 18 35.20 15.48 -29.17
N SER A 19 34.54 16.64 -29.33
CA SER A 19 35.12 17.98 -29.15
C SER A 19 35.29 18.41 -27.69
N SER A 20 35.04 17.53 -26.72
CA SER A 20 34.97 17.83 -25.28
C SER A 20 33.86 18.81 -24.88
N ASN A 21 32.95 19.15 -25.81
CA ASN A 21 31.79 19.97 -25.49
C ASN A 21 30.75 19.12 -24.74
N TRP A 22 30.24 19.64 -23.63
CA TRP A 22 29.10 19.07 -22.92
C TRP A 22 27.85 19.81 -23.34
N GLN A 23 26.87 19.11 -23.91
CA GLN A 23 25.55 19.68 -24.13
C GLN A 23 24.49 18.93 -23.34
N PRO A 24 23.59 19.64 -22.64
CA PRO A 24 22.44 19.02 -21.99
C PRO A 24 21.48 18.49 -23.06
N SER A 25 20.92 17.29 -22.86
CA SER A 25 19.72 16.87 -23.58
C SER A 25 18.52 17.70 -23.11
N ALA A 26 17.42 17.63 -23.86
CA ALA A 26 16.13 18.05 -23.32
C ALA A 26 15.90 17.34 -21.97
N PRO A 27 15.52 18.08 -20.91
CA PRO A 27 15.26 17.49 -19.61
C PRO A 27 14.09 16.51 -19.73
N TRP A 28 14.22 15.35 -19.11
CA TRP A 28 13.12 14.42 -18.94
C TRP A 28 12.69 14.45 -17.47
N THR A 29 11.40 14.75 -17.27
CA THR A 29 10.75 14.58 -15.97
C THR A 29 9.93 13.31 -16.04
N GLY A 30 10.17 12.38 -15.11
CA GLY A 30 9.33 11.21 -15.00
C GLY A 30 9.42 10.56 -13.63
N ILE A 31 8.36 9.82 -13.30
CA ILE A 31 8.25 9.08 -12.06
C ILE A 31 8.82 7.69 -12.32
N LEU A 32 9.76 7.25 -11.48
CA LEU A 32 10.21 5.87 -11.49
C LEU A 32 9.53 5.14 -10.34
N TYR A 33 8.58 4.29 -10.73
CA TYR A 33 8.01 3.28 -9.87
C TYR A 33 9.01 2.12 -9.79
N GLY A 34 9.38 1.71 -8.57
CA GLY A 34 10.28 0.58 -8.37
C GLY A 34 11.28 0.76 -7.24
N GLY A 35 11.48 -0.29 -6.45
CA GLY A 35 12.33 -0.28 -5.27
C GLY A 35 11.78 -1.22 -4.20
N VAL A 36 12.45 -1.25 -3.04
CA VAL A 36 11.91 -1.86 -1.82
C VAL A 36 10.96 -0.86 -1.18
N PRO A 37 9.71 -1.24 -0.85
CA PRO A 37 8.81 -0.36 -0.11
C PRO A 37 9.42 0.19 1.18
N HIS A 38 9.06 1.43 1.54
CA HIS A 38 9.49 1.99 2.81
C HIS A 38 8.79 1.30 4.00
N PRO A 39 9.51 0.99 5.09
CA PRO A 39 9.02 0.07 6.13
C PRO A 39 8.22 0.73 7.27
N ASN A 40 7.71 1.95 7.12
CA ASN A 40 7.01 2.65 8.21
C ASN A 40 5.59 3.04 7.81
N LEU A 41 4.69 2.05 7.84
CA LEU A 41 3.27 2.21 7.57
C LEU A 41 2.54 2.83 8.76
N ALA A 42 2.98 2.57 10.00
CA ALA A 42 2.38 3.09 11.23
C ALA A 42 0.84 2.94 11.26
N PRO A 43 0.30 1.71 11.12
CA PRO A 43 -1.13 1.47 10.98
C PRO A 43 -1.94 1.88 12.21
N GLN A 44 -3.09 2.51 11.97
CA GLN A 44 -4.04 2.91 13.00
C GLN A 44 -5.45 2.44 12.64
N ALA A 45 -6.13 1.78 13.57
CA ALA A 45 -7.53 1.39 13.41
C ALA A 45 -8.45 2.26 14.26
N GLU A 46 -9.60 2.62 13.70
CA GLU A 46 -10.67 3.32 14.40
C GLU A 46 -12.03 2.70 14.09
N SER A 47 -12.93 2.73 15.07
CA SER A 47 -14.32 2.34 14.87
C SER A 47 -15.11 3.53 14.35
N LEU A 48 -15.88 3.30 13.28
CA LEU A 48 -16.81 4.26 12.71
C LEU A 48 -18.25 4.04 13.19
N GLY A 49 -18.48 3.04 14.04
CA GLY A 49 -19.80 2.64 14.55
C GLY A 49 -20.37 1.41 13.84
N GLU A 50 -21.28 0.72 14.53
CA GLU A 50 -21.98 -0.48 14.04
C GLU A 50 -21.10 -1.66 13.59
N GLY A 51 -19.78 -1.65 13.85
CA GLY A 51 -18.84 -2.66 13.34
C GLY A 51 -18.13 -2.23 12.06
N ASP A 52 -18.33 -1.00 11.59
CA ASP A 52 -17.47 -0.40 10.58
C ASP A 52 -16.14 0.02 11.22
N VAL A 53 -15.04 -0.36 10.59
CA VAL A 53 -13.68 -0.04 11.02
C VAL A 53 -12.92 0.59 9.87
N ARG A 54 -12.19 1.66 10.14
CA ARG A 54 -11.20 2.23 9.21
C ARG A 54 -9.80 1.88 9.70
N LEU A 55 -9.00 1.30 8.82
CA LEU A 55 -7.55 1.20 8.95
C LEU A 55 -6.93 2.34 8.13
N ALA A 56 -6.03 3.11 8.73
CA ALA A 56 -5.23 4.13 8.06
C ALA A 56 -3.73 3.84 8.25
N TRP A 57 -2.90 4.24 7.29
CA TRP A 57 -1.45 4.08 7.29
C TRP A 57 -0.77 5.19 6.49
N THR A 58 0.55 5.31 6.64
CA THR A 58 1.40 6.20 5.83
C THR A 58 1.63 5.56 4.46
N PRO A 59 1.10 6.12 3.36
CA PRO A 59 1.27 5.52 2.05
C PRO A 59 2.67 5.78 1.49
N ASP A 60 3.18 4.81 0.73
CA ASP A 60 4.37 4.95 -0.12
C ASP A 60 3.96 4.84 -1.60
N PRO A 61 3.60 5.97 -2.24
CA PRO A 61 3.05 5.97 -3.59
C PRO A 61 4.06 5.63 -4.69
N TYR A 62 5.35 5.53 -4.36
CA TYR A 62 6.41 5.31 -5.33
C TYR A 62 7.02 3.92 -5.24
N GLY A 63 7.17 3.39 -4.02
CA GLY A 63 7.76 2.09 -3.75
C GLY A 63 6.77 0.94 -3.83
N VAL A 64 5.47 1.22 -3.65
CA VAL A 64 4.44 0.19 -3.44
C VAL A 64 3.58 0.02 -4.68
N TRP A 65 3.41 -1.24 -5.07
CA TRP A 65 2.44 -1.68 -6.06
C TRP A 65 1.08 -1.92 -5.41
N HIS A 66 1.05 -2.73 -4.34
CA HIS A 66 -0.17 -2.96 -3.57
C HIS A 66 0.10 -3.15 -2.08
N TYR A 67 -0.92 -2.90 -1.26
CA TYR A 67 -0.94 -3.29 0.15
C TYR A 67 -1.68 -4.60 0.34
N GLN A 68 -1.24 -5.38 1.32
CA GLN A 68 -1.88 -6.61 1.75
C GLN A 68 -2.29 -6.48 3.20
N ILE A 69 -3.58 -6.72 3.49
CA ILE A 69 -4.15 -6.59 4.82
C ILE A 69 -4.76 -7.93 5.25
N LEU A 70 -4.47 -8.33 6.48
CA LEU A 70 -5.02 -9.49 7.17
C LEU A 70 -5.80 -9.03 8.41
N VAL A 71 -6.89 -9.73 8.72
CA VAL A 71 -7.68 -9.48 9.92
C VAL A 71 -7.73 -10.74 10.78
N PHE A 72 -7.36 -10.62 12.04
CA PHE A 72 -7.43 -11.68 13.04
C PHE A 72 -8.41 -11.29 14.14
N ARG A 73 -9.27 -12.23 14.55
CA ARG A 73 -10.20 -12.07 15.66
C ARG A 73 -9.81 -12.97 16.83
N GLY A 74 -9.77 -12.41 18.03
CA GLY A 74 -9.50 -13.14 19.26
C GLY A 74 -10.46 -14.31 19.45
N GLY A 75 -9.93 -15.50 19.70
CA GLY A 75 -10.71 -16.73 19.88
C GLY A 75 -11.30 -17.35 18.61
N THR A 76 -11.19 -16.69 17.45
CA THR A 76 -11.66 -17.24 16.15
C THR A 76 -10.52 -17.54 15.19
N GLY A 77 -9.50 -16.68 15.14
CA GLY A 77 -8.40 -16.81 14.16
C GLY A 77 -8.46 -15.76 13.05
N TYR A 78 -7.79 -16.03 11.94
CA TYR A 78 -7.88 -15.19 10.74
C TYR A 78 -9.29 -15.27 10.14
N ILE A 79 -9.84 -14.12 9.76
CA ILE A 79 -11.17 -14.00 9.17
C ILE A 79 -11.10 -13.25 7.84
N GLU A 80 -12.05 -13.53 6.98
CA GLU A 80 -12.31 -12.76 5.76
C GLU A 80 -13.42 -11.74 6.07
N PRO A 81 -13.13 -10.42 6.03
CA PRO A 81 -14.17 -9.42 6.21
C PRO A 81 -15.17 -9.51 5.03
N PRO A 82 -16.47 -9.72 5.30
CA PRO A 82 -17.46 -9.99 4.24
C PRO A 82 -17.62 -8.84 3.25
N ASP A 83 -17.30 -7.62 3.68
CA ASP A 83 -17.46 -6.40 2.89
C ASP A 83 -16.13 -5.65 2.65
N GLY A 84 -15.00 -6.36 2.74
CA GLY A 84 -13.67 -5.78 2.54
C GLY A 84 -13.43 -5.25 1.11
N PRO A 85 -12.42 -4.38 0.90
CA PRO A 85 -12.07 -3.78 -0.40
C PRO A 85 -11.86 -4.79 -1.55
N SER A 86 -11.55 -6.06 -1.22
CA SER A 86 -11.30 -7.12 -2.19
C SER A 86 -12.33 -8.26 -2.18
N ALA A 87 -13.40 -8.15 -1.39
CA ALA A 87 -14.38 -9.22 -1.21
C ALA A 87 -15.00 -9.69 -2.55
N GLY A 88 -15.18 -8.79 -3.51
CA GLY A 88 -15.73 -9.11 -4.84
C GLY A 88 -14.84 -9.97 -5.74
N PHE A 89 -13.58 -10.22 -5.38
CA PHE A 89 -12.62 -10.99 -6.21
C PHE A 89 -12.37 -12.40 -5.69
N GLY A 90 -12.93 -12.78 -4.55
CA GLY A 90 -12.70 -14.10 -3.95
C GLY A 90 -11.26 -14.29 -3.46
N PHE A 91 -10.56 -13.21 -3.14
CA PHE A 91 -9.19 -13.24 -2.60
C PHE A 91 -9.13 -13.64 -1.11
N GLY A 92 -10.05 -14.48 -0.62
CA GLY A 92 -9.98 -15.11 0.71
C GLY A 92 -9.55 -14.17 1.85
N LEU A 93 -8.60 -14.62 2.67
CA LEU A 93 -8.07 -13.91 3.85
C LEU A 93 -7.38 -12.57 3.54
N TRP A 94 -7.03 -12.30 2.28
CA TRP A 94 -6.19 -11.18 1.89
C TRP A 94 -7.01 -10.06 1.28
N THR A 95 -6.95 -8.89 1.90
CA THR A 95 -7.41 -7.65 1.24
C THR A 95 -6.25 -7.01 0.50
N PHE A 96 -6.43 -6.83 -0.81
CA PHE A 96 -5.51 -6.16 -1.72
C PHE A 96 -5.99 -4.75 -2.07
N ILE A 97 -5.09 -3.79 -1.98
CA ILE A 97 -5.32 -2.39 -2.37
C ILE A 97 -4.24 -2.03 -3.37
N ASP A 98 -4.61 -1.97 -4.66
CA ASP A 98 -3.69 -1.81 -5.78
C ASP A 98 -3.57 -0.34 -6.25
N TYR A 99 -2.46 -0.04 -6.90
CA TYR A 99 -2.17 1.20 -7.60
C TYR A 99 -2.81 1.21 -9.00
N GLY A 100 -3.44 2.32 -9.39
CA GLY A 100 -3.96 2.50 -10.77
C GLY A 100 -5.42 2.09 -10.97
N ALA A 101 -6.03 1.41 -10.00
CA ALA A 101 -7.45 1.50 -9.74
C ALA A 101 -7.58 1.96 -8.29
N ALA A 102 -8.02 3.20 -8.05
CA ALA A 102 -8.52 3.60 -6.73
C ALA A 102 -9.33 2.41 -6.20
N ALA A 103 -8.93 1.89 -5.03
CA ALA A 103 -9.18 0.52 -4.56
C ALA A 103 -10.43 -0.05 -5.19
N HIS A 104 -10.44 -1.29 -5.70
CA HIS A 104 -11.55 -1.82 -6.51
C HIS A 104 -13.00 -1.42 -6.08
N ALA A 105 -13.24 -1.15 -4.78
CA ALA A 105 -14.26 -0.20 -4.33
C ALA A 105 -13.68 1.13 -3.75
N PRO A 106 -13.67 2.26 -4.49
CA PRO A 106 -12.99 3.49 -4.05
C PRO A 106 -13.68 4.17 -2.86
N ALA A 107 -14.93 3.82 -2.59
CA ALA A 107 -15.64 4.21 -1.37
C ALA A 107 -15.13 3.47 -0.11
N LYS A 108 -14.35 2.40 -0.29
CA LYS A 108 -13.88 1.52 0.78
C LYS A 108 -12.39 1.51 0.98
N ALA A 109 -11.60 2.01 0.05
CA ALA A 109 -10.18 2.21 0.27
C ALA A 109 -9.61 3.28 -0.66
N SER A 110 -8.53 3.91 -0.20
CA SER A 110 -7.67 4.76 -1.02
C SER A 110 -6.23 4.31 -0.85
N PHE A 111 -5.62 3.92 -1.96
CA PHE A 111 -4.20 3.63 -2.00
C PHE A 111 -3.37 4.89 -1.72
N ALA A 112 -3.73 5.99 -2.39
CA ALA A 112 -2.96 7.24 -2.37
C ALA A 112 -3.04 7.95 -1.02
N ASP A 113 -4.19 7.85 -0.34
CA ASP A 113 -4.40 8.47 0.97
C ASP A 113 -4.14 7.50 2.13
N GLY A 114 -3.80 6.24 1.84
CA GLY A 114 -3.43 5.24 2.84
C GLY A 114 -4.56 4.88 3.79
N TRP A 115 -5.73 4.46 3.29
CA TRP A 115 -6.81 3.96 4.15
C TRP A 115 -7.67 2.86 3.52
N ALA A 116 -8.31 2.06 4.38
CA ALA A 116 -9.26 1.01 4.02
C ALA A 116 -10.36 0.86 5.07
N ARG A 117 -11.57 0.50 4.65
CA ARG A 117 -12.73 0.24 5.49
C ARG A 117 -13.14 -1.21 5.43
N PHE A 118 -13.55 -1.73 6.58
CA PHE A 118 -14.00 -3.10 6.78
C PHE A 118 -15.27 -3.12 7.60
N ARG A 119 -16.12 -4.12 7.35
CA ARG A 119 -17.22 -4.48 8.25
C ARG A 119 -16.79 -5.68 9.09
N LEU A 120 -16.78 -5.53 10.40
CA LEU A 120 -16.51 -6.57 11.39
C LEU A 120 -17.80 -6.85 12.16
N GLU A 121 -18.50 -7.93 11.81
CA GLU A 121 -19.92 -8.15 12.15
C GLU A 121 -20.18 -8.48 13.63
N THR A 122 -19.15 -8.74 14.42
CA THR A 122 -19.31 -9.28 15.76
C THR A 122 -18.48 -8.50 16.78
N PRO A 123 -19.00 -8.25 17.98
CA PRO A 123 -18.20 -7.68 19.07
C PRO A 123 -16.96 -8.50 19.40
N GLY A 124 -15.91 -7.84 19.87
CA GLY A 124 -14.68 -8.47 20.35
C GLY A 124 -13.39 -7.79 19.93
N GLU A 125 -12.29 -8.50 20.14
CA GLU A 125 -10.92 -8.03 19.93
C GLU A 125 -10.42 -8.40 18.52
N TYR A 126 -9.85 -7.43 17.82
CA TYR A 126 -9.35 -7.57 16.46
C TYR A 126 -7.93 -7.03 16.30
N TRP A 127 -7.16 -7.73 15.48
CA TRP A 127 -5.82 -7.31 15.04
C TRP A 127 -5.84 -7.18 13.52
N LEU A 128 -5.41 -6.01 13.04
CA LEU A 128 -5.29 -5.73 11.62
C LEU A 128 -3.80 -5.63 11.30
N ALA A 129 -3.31 -6.52 10.43
CA ALA A 129 -1.92 -6.54 10.00
C ALA A 129 -1.83 -6.10 8.53
N ILE A 130 -0.92 -5.19 8.22
CA ILE A 130 -0.69 -4.65 6.88
C ILE A 130 0.78 -4.78 6.49
N ARG A 131 1.04 -5.07 5.21
CA ARG A 131 2.36 -4.90 4.61
C ARG A 131 2.27 -4.28 3.23
N ALA A 132 3.37 -3.69 2.80
CA ALA A 132 3.52 -3.12 1.47
C ALA A 132 4.30 -4.07 0.55
N VAL A 133 3.89 -4.16 -0.73
CA VAL A 133 4.52 -4.99 -1.75
C VAL A 133 4.98 -4.13 -2.93
N GLY A 134 6.22 -4.30 -3.36
CA GLY A 134 6.83 -3.50 -4.43
C GLY A 134 6.46 -3.94 -5.86
N TRP A 135 6.84 -3.10 -6.83
CA TRP A 135 6.50 -3.22 -8.26
C TRP A 135 7.23 -4.29 -9.05
N LEU A 136 8.47 -4.63 -8.66
CA LEU A 136 9.39 -5.38 -9.51
C LEU A 136 9.74 -6.73 -8.90
N PRO A 137 9.78 -7.84 -9.68
CA PRO A 137 10.31 -9.13 -9.24
C PRO A 137 11.68 -8.98 -8.53
N PRO A 138 11.89 -9.64 -7.38
CA PRO A 138 11.07 -10.71 -6.78
C PRO A 138 9.85 -10.22 -5.97
N TYR A 139 9.42 -8.96 -6.15
CA TYR A 139 8.33 -8.31 -5.42
C TYR A 139 8.67 -8.18 -3.93
N PRO A 140 9.70 -7.39 -3.58
CA PRO A 140 10.08 -7.19 -2.19
C PRO A 140 8.89 -6.65 -1.40
N ALA A 141 8.70 -7.18 -0.20
CA ALA A 141 7.64 -6.76 0.70
C ALA A 141 8.23 -6.36 2.05
N THR A 142 7.56 -5.43 2.73
CA THR A 142 7.87 -5.14 4.14
C THR A 142 7.46 -6.31 5.03
N ASP A 143 7.98 -6.31 6.26
CA ASP A 143 7.34 -7.05 7.34
C ASP A 143 5.90 -6.55 7.56
N PHE A 144 5.10 -7.36 8.25
CA PHE A 144 3.79 -6.94 8.71
C PHE A 144 3.92 -5.98 9.88
N GLU A 145 3.30 -4.81 9.75
CA GLU A 145 2.96 -3.96 10.87
C GLU A 145 1.52 -4.25 11.29
N GLN A 146 1.23 -4.10 12.57
CA GLN A 146 -0.08 -4.44 13.11
C GLN A 146 -0.62 -3.34 14.02
N THR A 147 -1.95 -3.26 14.05
CA THR A 147 -2.71 -2.44 14.98
C THR A 147 -3.83 -3.26 15.59
N HIS A 148 -4.44 -2.72 16.63
CA HIS A 148 -5.43 -3.41 17.44
C HIS A 148 -6.67 -2.53 17.65
N ILE A 149 -7.84 -3.17 17.67
CA ILE A 149 -9.10 -2.51 17.98
C ILE A 149 -10.04 -3.47 18.72
N ALA A 150 -10.76 -2.94 19.71
CA ALA A 150 -11.84 -3.61 20.39
C ALA A 150 -13.18 -3.01 19.93
N LEU A 151 -14.12 -3.86 19.55
CA LEU A 151 -15.48 -3.47 19.19
C LEU A 151 -16.46 -3.82 20.32
N PRO A 152 -17.33 -2.88 20.72
CA PRO A 152 -18.31 -3.07 21.78
C PRO A 152 -19.43 -4.06 21.40
#